data_AF-A0A395RQN0-F1
#
_entry.id   AF-A0A395RQN0-F1
#
_cell.length_a   1.000
_cell.length_b   1.000
_cell.length_c   1.000
_cell.angle_alpha   90.00
_cell.angle_beta   90.00
_cell.angle_gamma   90.00
#
_symmetry.space_group_name_H-M   'P 1'
#
loop_
_entity.id
_entity.type
_entity.pdbx_description
1 polymer ?
#
loop_
_entity_poly.entity_id
_entity_poly.type
_entity_poly.pdbx_seq_one_letter_code
_entity_poly.pdbx_strand_id
1 'polypeptide(L)'
;MAILGKRKADSEPSISEEDAAAIFRRHFEAQFAPLPDAKEPKSSSKKTKHDEESDEDDDGEGGDSDSDEGSDNEDDGEWGGLSGEDSSEEEEEQQPPVIEVVDHSGKQPTVTATMSKRELKAFMSSRPPDQTFTKPEPTPAATPASPNDLPEDAPSLLAQDLELRRLIAESHLLAPTISASGATVAPKAFAAGRTRQKATDMRVQALGSKVSIHKQEKMPMNIRKGIVAAAEAREAKRRREAKENGIILERETSKKKGLQDRRRDMAVDRPGVGRLRGAELRLSDKDIKGIEGTRDTFGRRGRR
;
A
#
# COMPACT_ATOMS: atom_id res chain seq x y z
N MET A 1 -39.84 2.62 73.48
CA MET A 1 -38.45 2.94 73.12
C MET A 1 -38.15 2.39 71.73
N ALA A 2 -37.73 3.29 70.83
CA ALA A 2 -37.05 3.15 69.54
C ALA A 2 -37.42 2.03 68.54
N ILE A 3 -38.01 2.46 67.43
CA ILE A 3 -38.14 1.74 66.14
C ILE A 3 -36.90 2.13 65.30
N LEU A 4 -36.01 1.20 64.95
CA LEU A 4 -34.90 1.47 64.03
C LEU A 4 -35.35 1.23 62.57
N GLY A 5 -35.35 2.32 61.82
CA GLY A 5 -35.82 2.42 60.45
C GLY A 5 -34.92 1.74 59.41
N LYS A 6 -35.59 1.26 58.35
CA LYS A 6 -34.98 0.79 57.11
C LYS A 6 -34.35 1.99 56.39
N ARG A 7 -33.07 1.91 56.05
CA ARG A 7 -32.41 2.89 55.18
C ARG A 7 -32.96 2.74 53.76
N LYS A 8 -33.55 3.83 53.26
CA LYS A 8 -34.04 4.02 51.89
C LYS A 8 -32.81 4.25 51.00
N ALA A 9 -32.68 3.48 49.93
CA ALA A 9 -31.66 3.71 48.91
C ALA A 9 -32.01 5.01 48.16
N ASP A 10 -31.03 5.90 48.04
CA ASP A 10 -31.16 7.13 47.26
C ASP A 10 -31.32 6.76 45.78
N SER A 11 -32.33 7.35 45.15
CA SER A 11 -32.61 7.21 43.73
C SER A 11 -31.62 8.05 42.93
N GLU A 12 -30.80 7.40 42.10
CA GLU A 12 -30.03 8.03 41.03
C GLU A 12 -30.97 8.89 40.16
N PRO A 13 -30.67 10.18 39.90
CA PRO A 13 -31.48 10.98 38.98
C PRO A 13 -31.23 10.46 37.56
N SER A 14 -32.21 9.80 36.98
CA SER A 14 -32.22 9.48 35.55
C SER A 14 -32.36 10.79 34.76
N ILE A 15 -31.24 11.38 34.37
CA ILE A 15 -31.19 12.56 33.51
C ILE A 15 -31.76 12.11 32.15
N SER A 16 -32.80 12.80 31.68
CA SER A 16 -33.39 12.51 30.37
C SER A 16 -32.40 12.87 29.25
N GLU A 17 -32.47 12.20 28.10
CA GLU A 17 -31.58 12.51 26.96
C GLU A 17 -31.69 13.97 26.51
N GLU A 18 -32.89 14.56 26.66
CA GLU A 18 -33.18 15.96 26.40
C GLU A 18 -32.45 16.90 27.39
N ASP A 19 -32.41 16.53 28.68
CA ASP A 19 -31.68 17.29 29.71
C ASP A 19 -30.16 17.22 29.50
N ALA A 20 -29.63 16.06 29.09
CA ALA A 20 -28.20 15.91 28.80
C ALA A 20 -27.77 16.80 27.61
N ALA A 21 -28.57 16.83 26.54
CA ALA A 21 -28.33 17.69 25.39
C ALA A 21 -28.38 19.18 25.76
N ALA A 22 -29.30 19.59 26.63
CA ALA A 22 -29.39 20.97 27.12
C ALA A 22 -28.16 21.37 27.94
N ILE A 23 -27.63 20.46 28.77
CA ILE A 23 -26.40 20.68 29.56
C ILE A 23 -25.20 20.89 28.63
N PHE A 24 -25.03 20.05 27.61
CA PHE A 24 -23.93 20.20 26.65
C PHE A 24 -24.05 21.46 25.83
N ARG A 25 -25.26 21.83 25.40
CA ARG A 25 -25.50 23.08 24.67
C ARG A 25 -25.12 24.31 25.51
N ARG A 26 -25.52 24.34 26.78
CA ARG A 26 -25.17 25.43 27.71
C ARG A 26 -23.66 25.53 27.96
N HIS A 27 -22.97 24.39 28.08
CA HIS A 27 -21.51 24.36 28.21
C HIS A 27 -20.81 24.84 26.94
N PHE A 28 -21.34 24.46 25.77
CA PHE A 28 -20.82 24.87 24.48
C PHE A 28 -21.01 26.37 24.27
N GLU A 29 -22.21 26.92 24.52
CA GLU A 29 -22.52 28.35 24.42
C GLU A 29 -21.72 29.22 25.39
N ALA A 30 -21.29 28.66 26.53
CA ALA A 30 -20.42 29.36 27.48
C ALA A 30 -18.95 29.43 27.04
N GLN A 31 -18.49 28.45 26.26
CA GLN A 31 -17.11 28.37 25.76
C GLN A 31 -16.96 28.98 24.36
N PHE A 32 -18.00 28.90 23.55
CA PHE A 32 -18.05 29.37 22.18
C PHE A 32 -19.24 30.31 22.05
N ALA A 33 -18.97 31.57 21.69
CA ALA A 33 -20.00 32.55 21.43
C ALA A 33 -21.06 31.97 20.46
N PRO A 34 -22.35 32.34 20.62
CA PRO A 34 -23.42 31.75 19.82
C PRO A 34 -23.16 31.95 18.33
N LEU A 35 -23.22 30.85 17.58
CA LEU A 35 -23.16 30.88 16.12
C LEU A 35 -24.36 31.70 15.59
N PRO A 36 -24.17 32.63 14.64
CA PRO A 36 -25.28 33.40 14.09
C PRO A 36 -26.32 32.48 13.42
N ASP A 37 -27.59 32.71 13.75
CA ASP A 37 -28.74 31.85 13.47
C ASP A 37 -28.79 31.30 12.03
N ALA A 38 -28.43 30.01 11.87
CA ALA A 38 -28.82 29.24 10.72
C ALA A 38 -30.32 28.94 10.82
N LYS A 39 -31.11 29.61 9.97
CA LYS A 39 -32.56 29.45 9.81
C LYS A 39 -33.01 28.00 9.96
N GLU A 40 -34.04 27.80 10.79
CA GLU A 40 -34.71 26.52 11.04
C GLU A 40 -34.97 25.71 9.76
N PRO A 41 -34.61 24.41 9.70
CA PRO A 41 -34.99 23.56 8.57
C PRO A 41 -36.46 23.16 8.70
N LYS A 42 -37.29 23.68 7.79
CA LYS A 42 -38.66 23.18 7.58
C LYS A 42 -38.61 21.72 7.15
N SER A 43 -39.41 20.90 7.83
CA SER A 43 -39.66 19.50 7.49
C SER A 43 -40.27 19.37 6.09
N SER A 44 -39.57 18.72 5.17
CA SER A 44 -40.17 18.15 3.96
C SER A 44 -39.83 16.68 3.84
N SER A 45 -40.87 15.86 3.96
CA SER A 45 -40.88 14.43 3.71
C SER A 45 -40.37 14.08 2.30
N LYS A 46 -39.69 12.92 2.21
CA LYS A 46 -39.87 11.84 1.21
C LYS A 46 -38.65 11.48 0.33
N LYS A 47 -38.17 10.26 0.59
CA LYS A 47 -37.47 9.29 -0.29
C LYS A 47 -36.07 9.61 -0.84
N THR A 48 -35.07 8.98 -0.19
CA THR A 48 -34.10 8.01 -0.74
C THR A 48 -33.61 8.20 -2.19
N LYS A 49 -32.32 8.55 -2.33
CA LYS A 49 -31.23 7.65 -2.79
C LYS A 49 -29.89 8.40 -2.66
N HIS A 50 -28.95 7.77 -1.97
CA HIS A 50 -27.59 8.23 -1.73
C HIS A 50 -26.73 7.65 -2.87
N ASP A 51 -26.04 8.53 -3.60
CA ASP A 51 -25.00 8.23 -4.57
C ASP A 51 -23.72 8.92 -4.10
N GLU A 52 -22.59 8.46 -4.60
CA GLU A 52 -21.24 8.51 -4.02
C GLU A 52 -20.48 9.87 -4.20
N GLU A 53 -19.33 9.98 -3.49
CA GLU A 53 -18.11 10.80 -3.79
C GLU A 53 -18.20 12.35 -3.65
N SER A 54 -17.14 13.16 -3.48
CA SER A 54 -15.69 13.03 -3.26
C SER A 54 -15.17 14.34 -2.61
N ASP A 55 -13.89 14.30 -2.21
CA ASP A 55 -12.89 15.37 -2.11
C ASP A 55 -12.96 16.50 -1.06
N GLU A 56 -11.97 16.43 -0.17
CA GLU A 56 -11.38 17.51 0.62
C GLU A 56 -10.04 17.89 -0.02
N ASP A 57 -9.85 19.17 -0.37
CA ASP A 57 -8.55 19.83 -0.45
C ASP A 57 -8.71 21.18 0.28
N ASP A 58 -7.90 21.40 1.31
CA ASP A 58 -7.83 22.61 2.14
C ASP A 58 -6.37 23.07 2.21
N ASP A 59 -6.10 24.21 1.58
CA ASP A 59 -4.83 24.95 1.63
C ASP A 59 -4.93 26.06 2.68
N GLY A 60 -3.95 26.18 3.58
CA GLY A 60 -3.86 27.27 4.55
C GLY A 60 -2.45 27.52 5.07
N GLU A 61 -1.85 28.62 4.60
CA GLU A 61 -0.52 29.16 4.96
C GLU A 61 -0.42 29.81 6.35
N GLY A 62 0.84 29.99 6.80
CA GLY A 62 1.30 31.01 7.77
C GLY A 62 1.94 30.38 9.02
N GLY A 63 3.21 30.53 9.40
CA GLY A 63 4.20 31.57 9.12
C GLY A 63 4.51 32.33 10.43
N ASP A 64 5.59 31.99 11.14
CA ASP A 64 6.45 32.96 11.85
C ASP A 64 7.79 32.33 12.31
N SER A 65 8.81 33.18 12.38
CA SER A 65 10.24 32.93 12.53
C SER A 65 10.69 32.99 13.98
N ASP A 66 11.70 32.20 14.37
CA ASP A 66 12.62 32.61 15.42
C ASP A 66 14.02 32.03 15.24
N SER A 67 14.98 32.87 15.63
CA SER A 67 16.42 32.87 15.37
C SER A 67 17.18 31.79 16.16
N ASP A 68 18.34 31.34 15.65
CA ASP A 68 19.67 31.65 16.22
C ASP A 68 20.78 30.60 15.97
N GLU A 69 21.97 31.15 15.71
CA GLU A 69 23.33 30.64 15.97
C GLU A 69 23.94 29.44 15.21
N GLY A 70 25.00 29.74 14.44
CA GLY A 70 26.01 28.76 14.04
C GLY A 70 26.79 29.12 12.77
N SER A 71 27.59 30.18 12.79
CA SER A 71 28.62 30.42 11.77
C SER A 71 29.96 30.67 12.44
N ASP A 72 30.82 29.66 12.41
CA ASP A 72 32.22 29.71 12.82
C ASP A 72 33.07 29.43 11.59
N ASN A 73 33.75 30.44 11.07
CA ASN A 73 34.93 30.24 10.23
C ASN A 73 35.86 31.45 10.40
N GLU A 74 36.94 31.18 11.11
CA GLU A 74 38.11 32.02 11.33
C GLU A 74 38.92 32.16 10.03
N ASP A 75 39.35 33.38 9.72
CA ASP A 75 40.65 33.85 9.15
C ASP A 75 40.34 35.20 8.46
N ASP A 76 40.78 36.34 8.98
CA ASP A 76 42.13 36.95 8.95
C ASP A 76 42.12 38.19 8.04
N GLY A 77 42.66 39.31 8.52
CA GLY A 77 42.59 40.56 7.74
C GLY A 77 42.73 41.82 8.55
N GLU A 78 43.80 41.90 9.32
CA GLU A 78 44.37 43.12 9.91
C GLU A 78 44.16 44.39 9.05
N TRP A 79 43.62 45.42 9.72
CA TRP A 79 44.21 46.77 9.81
C TRP A 79 44.39 47.62 8.54
N GLY A 80 43.81 48.83 8.57
CA GLY A 80 44.19 49.90 7.64
C GLY A 80 43.31 51.14 7.69
N GLY A 81 43.26 51.81 8.85
CA GLY A 81 42.54 53.08 9.01
C GLY A 81 43.21 54.26 8.31
N LEU A 82 42.40 55.18 7.78
CA LEU A 82 42.67 56.60 7.49
C LEU A 82 41.29 57.29 7.54
N SER A 83 40.85 57.91 8.64
CA SER A 83 41.17 59.27 9.11
C SER A 83 41.03 60.35 8.04
N GLY A 84 40.08 61.26 8.23
CA GLY A 84 39.86 62.41 7.35
C GLY A 84 38.66 63.25 7.78
N GLU A 85 38.76 63.84 8.97
CA GLU A 85 37.93 64.93 9.49
C GLU A 85 38.13 66.21 8.64
N ASP A 86 37.06 67.01 8.58
CA ASP A 86 37.03 68.47 8.50
C ASP A 86 36.81 69.18 7.14
N SER A 87 36.02 70.26 7.27
CA SER A 87 36.01 71.49 6.47
C SER A 87 35.55 71.38 5.01
N SER A 88 34.79 72.30 4.44
CA SER A 88 34.28 73.60 4.85
C SER A 88 33.30 74.06 3.76
N GLU A 89 32.46 75.04 4.08
CA GLU A 89 31.66 75.83 3.17
C GLU A 89 32.43 76.28 1.91
N GLU A 90 31.76 76.37 0.76
CA GLU A 90 31.60 77.62 0.02
C GLU A 90 30.78 77.45 -1.27
N GLU A 91 30.07 78.54 -1.55
CA GLU A 91 29.11 78.80 -2.62
C GLU A 91 29.77 78.81 -4.01
N GLU A 92 29.12 78.23 -5.03
CA GLU A 92 29.18 78.79 -6.38
C GLU A 92 27.86 78.56 -7.14
N GLU A 93 27.26 79.67 -7.57
CA GLU A 93 26.07 79.77 -8.40
C GLU A 93 26.35 79.32 -9.84
N GLN A 94 25.58 78.38 -10.41
CA GLN A 94 25.58 78.11 -11.86
C GLN A 94 24.27 77.46 -12.36
N GLN A 95 23.47 78.27 -13.06
CA GLN A 95 22.48 77.98 -14.14
C GLN A 95 21.36 76.94 -13.92
N PRO A 96 20.13 77.19 -14.43
CA PRO A 96 19.02 76.24 -14.26
C PRO A 96 19.32 74.93 -15.03
N PRO A 97 19.06 73.75 -14.43
CA PRO A 97 19.38 72.49 -15.07
C PRO A 97 18.51 72.28 -16.33
N VAL A 98 19.15 72.02 -17.47
CA VAL A 98 18.47 71.53 -18.68
C VAL A 98 18.03 70.09 -18.38
N ILE A 99 16.71 69.88 -18.33
CA ILE A 99 16.13 68.59 -17.98
C ILE A 99 16.20 67.68 -19.22
N GLU A 100 17.08 66.69 -19.18
CA GLU A 100 17.06 65.57 -20.14
C GLU A 100 15.96 64.59 -19.72
N VAL A 101 14.85 64.57 -20.46
CA VAL A 101 13.75 63.64 -20.20
C VAL A 101 14.04 62.34 -20.94
N VAL A 102 14.52 61.33 -20.22
CA VAL A 102 14.62 59.95 -20.70
C VAL A 102 13.29 59.26 -20.43
N ASP A 103 12.55 58.94 -21.49
CA ASP A 103 11.26 58.26 -21.38
C ASP A 103 11.45 56.72 -21.36
N HIS A 104 10.87 56.06 -20.37
CA HIS A 104 10.86 54.60 -20.20
C HIS A 104 9.44 54.02 -20.30
N SER A 105 8.46 54.80 -20.78
CA SER A 105 7.06 54.40 -20.86
C SER A 105 6.75 53.35 -21.94
N GLY A 106 7.70 53.05 -22.84
CA GLY A 106 7.63 51.89 -23.71
C GLY A 106 7.76 50.61 -22.88
N LYS A 107 6.77 49.71 -22.96
CA LYS A 107 6.89 48.36 -22.39
C LYS A 107 8.19 47.75 -22.91
N GLN A 108 9.20 47.63 -22.03
CA GLN A 108 10.47 46.98 -22.33
C GLN A 108 10.16 45.69 -23.09
N PRO A 109 10.79 45.39 -24.24
CA PRO A 109 10.61 44.10 -24.87
C PRO A 109 11.00 43.07 -23.81
N THR A 110 10.02 42.30 -23.32
CA THR A 110 10.25 41.23 -22.37
C THR A 110 11.33 40.38 -22.99
N VAL A 111 12.53 40.40 -22.43
CA VAL A 111 13.70 39.74 -23.01
C VAL A 111 13.33 38.27 -23.19
N THR A 112 12.98 37.86 -24.41
CA THR A 112 12.55 36.49 -24.75
C THR A 112 13.77 35.58 -24.86
N ALA A 113 14.65 35.62 -23.87
CA ALA A 113 15.86 34.83 -23.82
C ALA A 113 15.98 34.15 -22.44
N THR A 114 14.94 33.42 -22.05
CA THR A 114 15.11 32.33 -21.09
C THR A 114 15.55 31.11 -21.89
N MET A 115 16.86 30.96 -22.07
CA MET A 115 17.44 29.75 -22.67
C MET A 115 16.92 28.51 -21.92
N SER A 116 16.66 27.40 -22.62
CA SER A 116 16.21 26.18 -21.95
C SER A 116 17.26 25.72 -20.92
N LYS A 117 16.86 25.03 -19.84
CA LYS A 117 17.82 24.53 -18.80
C LYS A 117 19.00 23.77 -19.40
N ARG A 118 18.84 23.17 -20.57
CA ARG A 118 19.90 22.47 -21.31
C ARG A 118 20.85 23.44 -22.04
N GLU A 119 20.31 24.47 -22.68
CA GLU A 119 21.10 25.54 -23.32
C GLU A 119 21.88 26.36 -22.29
N LEU A 120 21.25 26.70 -21.16
CA LEU A 120 21.91 27.46 -20.09
C LEU A 120 23.06 26.66 -19.47
N LYS A 121 22.91 25.34 -19.30
CA LYS A 121 24.01 24.46 -18.86
C LYS A 121 25.12 24.37 -19.91
N ALA A 122 24.78 24.24 -21.19
CA ALA A 122 25.79 24.17 -22.24
C ALA A 122 26.59 25.49 -22.33
N PHE A 123 25.91 26.63 -22.19
CA PHE A 123 26.52 27.95 -22.31
C PHE A 123 27.29 28.38 -21.04
N MET A 124 26.76 28.10 -19.85
CA MET A 124 27.36 28.54 -18.58
C MET A 124 28.27 27.50 -17.92
N SER A 125 28.41 26.29 -18.49
CA SER A 125 29.39 25.34 -17.99
C SER A 125 30.80 25.68 -18.48
N SER A 126 31.82 25.31 -17.70
CA SER A 126 33.24 25.53 -18.03
C SER A 126 33.74 24.76 -19.27
N ARG A 127 32.86 24.00 -19.94
CA ARG A 127 33.19 23.24 -21.16
C ARG A 127 32.69 24.02 -22.37
N PRO A 128 33.55 24.42 -23.32
CA PRO A 128 33.11 25.15 -24.50
C PRO A 128 32.18 24.28 -25.35
N PRO A 129 31.14 24.86 -25.97
CA PRO A 129 30.23 24.12 -26.84
C PRO A 129 30.98 23.57 -28.06
N ASP A 130 30.94 22.26 -28.24
CA ASP A 130 31.68 21.56 -29.28
C ASP A 130 30.97 21.69 -30.65
N GLN A 131 31.67 22.16 -31.69
CA GLN A 131 31.07 22.48 -33.00
C GLN A 131 30.61 21.24 -33.81
N THR A 132 30.90 20.04 -33.30
CA THR A 132 30.49 18.76 -33.89
C THR A 132 29.20 18.20 -33.28
N PHE A 133 28.59 18.91 -32.32
CA PHE A 133 27.38 18.44 -31.64
C PHE A 133 26.15 18.57 -32.54
N THR A 134 25.95 17.58 -33.41
CA THR A 134 24.67 17.36 -34.08
C THR A 134 23.66 16.90 -33.04
N LYS A 135 22.46 17.51 -33.07
CA LYS A 135 21.32 17.20 -32.20
C LYS A 135 21.21 15.67 -32.01
N PRO A 136 21.37 15.13 -30.79
CA PRO A 136 21.14 13.71 -30.61
C PRO A 136 19.66 13.45 -30.91
N GLU A 137 19.43 12.61 -31.92
CA GLU A 137 18.17 11.91 -32.11
C GLU A 137 17.75 11.32 -30.75
N PRO A 138 16.48 11.45 -30.35
CA PRO A 138 16.04 10.86 -29.09
C PRO A 138 16.27 9.36 -29.18
N THR A 139 17.20 8.86 -28.37
CA THR A 139 17.21 7.45 -27.97
C THR A 139 15.81 7.16 -27.42
N PRO A 140 15.17 6.02 -27.76
CA PRO A 140 13.95 5.63 -27.09
C PRO A 140 14.32 5.31 -25.64
N ALA A 141 14.23 6.33 -24.78
CA ALA A 141 14.04 6.12 -23.36
C ALA A 141 12.82 5.21 -23.24
N ALA A 142 12.94 4.16 -22.41
CA ALA A 142 11.79 3.35 -22.02
C ALA A 142 10.66 4.31 -21.66
N THR A 143 9.55 4.20 -22.38
CA THR A 143 8.36 4.99 -22.15
C THR A 143 8.04 4.87 -20.66
N PRO A 144 8.02 5.97 -19.87
CA PRO A 144 7.26 5.93 -18.63
C PRO A 144 5.84 5.57 -19.07
N ALA A 145 5.28 4.51 -18.48
CA ALA A 145 3.91 4.10 -18.75
C ALA A 145 3.03 5.36 -18.70
N SER A 146 2.25 5.57 -19.75
CA SER A 146 1.29 6.67 -19.80
C SER A 146 0.37 6.53 -18.58
N PRO A 147 -0.01 7.60 -17.89
CA PRO A 147 -0.92 7.50 -16.73
C PRO A 147 -2.32 6.98 -17.09
N ASN A 148 -2.59 6.74 -18.39
CA ASN A 148 -3.86 6.30 -18.94
C ASN A 148 -3.86 4.84 -19.43
N ASP A 149 -2.74 4.12 -19.36
CA ASP A 149 -2.76 2.67 -19.63
C ASP A 149 -3.18 1.95 -18.34
N LEU A 150 -4.47 2.03 -18.04
CA LEU A 150 -5.09 1.22 -16.99
C LEU A 150 -4.79 -0.26 -17.29
N PRO A 151 -4.39 -1.06 -16.30
CA PRO A 151 -4.28 -2.50 -16.49
C PRO A 151 -5.64 -3.08 -16.88
N GLU A 152 -5.81 -3.47 -18.15
CA GLU A 152 -7.07 -4.03 -18.65
C GLU A 152 -7.44 -5.35 -17.93
N ASP A 153 -6.42 -6.06 -17.44
CA ASP A 153 -6.58 -7.36 -16.79
C ASP A 153 -6.64 -7.25 -15.25
N ALA A 154 -7.63 -7.94 -14.65
CA ALA A 154 -7.79 -8.07 -13.20
C ALA A 154 -6.52 -8.49 -12.43
N PRO A 155 -5.68 -9.46 -12.88
CA PRO A 155 -4.44 -9.78 -12.19
C PRO A 155 -3.40 -8.66 -12.20
N SER A 156 -3.32 -7.87 -13.28
CA SER A 156 -2.40 -6.72 -13.34
C SER A 156 -2.85 -5.59 -12.44
N LEU A 157 -4.16 -5.32 -12.34
CA LEU A 157 -4.71 -4.34 -11.42
C LEU A 157 -4.43 -4.74 -9.95
N LEU A 158 -4.67 -6.00 -9.60
CA LEU A 158 -4.37 -6.53 -8.26
C LEU A 158 -2.87 -6.48 -7.92
N ALA A 159 -2.00 -6.59 -8.93
CA ALA A 159 -0.56 -6.47 -8.73
C ALA A 159 -0.11 -5.03 -8.43
N GLN A 160 -0.77 -4.04 -9.04
CA GLN A 160 -0.48 -2.62 -8.85
C GLN A 160 -1.13 -2.06 -7.56
N ASP A 161 -2.35 -2.47 -7.26
CA ASP A 161 -3.11 -1.98 -6.11
C ASP A 161 -2.82 -2.78 -4.82
N LEU A 162 -2.04 -2.18 -3.94
CA LEU A 162 -1.68 -2.76 -2.65
C LEU A 162 -2.83 -2.76 -1.64
N GLU A 163 -3.74 -1.78 -1.73
CA GLU A 163 -4.84 -1.62 -0.78
C GLU A 163 -5.93 -2.63 -1.07
N LEU A 164 -6.31 -2.79 -2.33
CA LEU A 164 -7.23 -3.83 -2.77
C LEU A 164 -6.70 -5.23 -2.44
N ARG A 165 -5.40 -5.48 -2.65
CA ARG A 165 -4.77 -6.75 -2.26
C ARG A 165 -4.89 -7.01 -0.75
N ARG A 166 -4.66 -5.99 0.09
CA ARG A 166 -4.80 -6.09 1.55
C ARG A 166 -6.26 -6.31 1.95
N LEU A 167 -7.19 -5.55 1.36
CA LEU A 167 -8.62 -5.66 1.64
C LEU A 167 -9.16 -7.06 1.33
N ILE A 168 -8.85 -7.59 0.15
CA ILE A 168 -9.29 -8.94 -0.25
C ILE A 168 -8.72 -10.00 0.70
N ALA A 169 -7.42 -9.93 1.01
CA ALA A 169 -6.76 -10.90 1.89
C ALA A 169 -7.23 -10.82 3.36
N GLU A 170 -7.52 -9.61 3.85
CA GLU A 170 -7.88 -9.34 5.25
C GLU A 170 -9.40 -9.33 5.50
N SER A 171 -10.22 -9.37 4.45
CA SER A 171 -11.70 -9.35 4.49
C SER A 171 -12.30 -10.30 5.54
N HIS A 172 -11.75 -11.50 5.70
CA HIS A 172 -12.22 -12.49 6.67
C HIS A 172 -11.97 -12.10 8.13
N LEU A 173 -10.96 -11.27 8.40
CA LEU A 173 -10.68 -10.74 9.74
C LEU A 173 -11.55 -9.52 10.06
N LEU A 174 -11.91 -8.75 9.03
CA LEU A 174 -12.76 -7.56 9.13
C LEU A 174 -14.26 -7.90 9.11
N ALA A 175 -14.61 -9.04 8.53
CA ALA A 175 -15.98 -9.53 8.50
C ALA A 175 -16.54 -9.64 9.93
N PRO A 176 -17.77 -9.15 10.16
CA PRO A 176 -18.39 -9.22 11.47
C PRO A 176 -18.47 -10.68 11.92
N THR A 177 -18.00 -10.95 13.12
CA THR A 177 -18.11 -12.29 13.69
C THR A 177 -19.57 -12.55 14.05
N ILE A 178 -20.18 -13.47 13.31
CA ILE A 178 -21.56 -13.91 13.51
C ILE A 178 -21.52 -15.10 14.47
N SER A 179 -22.28 -15.03 15.55
CA SER A 179 -22.48 -16.14 16.49
C SER A 179 -23.24 -17.29 15.84
N ALA A 180 -23.21 -18.47 16.48
CA ALA A 180 -24.04 -19.60 16.07
C ALA A 180 -25.56 -19.29 16.05
N SER A 181 -26.00 -18.27 16.79
CA SER A 181 -27.38 -17.76 16.79
C SER A 181 -27.69 -16.73 15.70
N GLY A 182 -26.75 -16.41 14.81
CA GLY A 182 -26.92 -15.42 13.74
C GLY A 182 -26.75 -13.96 14.18
N ALA A 183 -26.54 -13.70 15.48
CA ALA A 183 -26.31 -12.35 16.01
C ALA A 183 -24.83 -11.92 15.86
N THR A 184 -24.61 -10.63 15.60
CA THR A 184 -23.28 -10.03 15.60
C THR A 184 -22.71 -10.03 17.02
N VAL A 185 -21.48 -10.53 17.19
CA VAL A 185 -20.82 -10.55 18.50
C VAL A 185 -20.25 -9.17 18.80
N ALA A 186 -20.64 -8.58 19.93
CA ALA A 186 -20.08 -7.33 20.38
C ALA A 186 -18.54 -7.44 20.54
N PRO A 187 -17.77 -6.46 20.07
CA PRO A 187 -16.32 -6.50 20.16
C PRO A 187 -15.86 -6.47 21.62
N LYS A 188 -14.94 -7.36 21.97
CA LYS A 188 -14.26 -7.32 23.27
C LYS A 188 -13.35 -6.09 23.35
N ALA A 189 -13.00 -5.65 24.56
CA ALA A 189 -11.98 -4.62 24.76
C ALA A 189 -10.70 -4.94 23.97
N PHE A 190 -10.16 -3.97 23.23
CA PHE A 190 -9.01 -4.11 22.32
C PHE A 190 -9.20 -5.12 21.17
N ALA A 191 -10.44 -5.40 20.74
CA ALA A 191 -10.69 -6.24 19.56
C ALA A 191 -9.98 -5.70 18.30
N ALA A 192 -10.06 -4.38 18.07
CA ALA A 192 -9.38 -3.71 16.96
C ALA A 192 -7.84 -3.88 17.00
N GLY A 193 -7.24 -3.84 18.19
CA GLY A 193 -5.80 -4.10 18.36
C GLY A 193 -5.42 -5.54 18.00
N ARG A 194 -6.27 -6.51 18.36
CA ARG A 194 -6.04 -7.93 18.03
C ARG A 194 -6.24 -8.22 16.54
N THR A 195 -7.23 -7.61 15.90
CA THR A 195 -7.42 -7.73 14.44
C THR A 195 -6.24 -7.08 13.70
N ARG A 196 -5.77 -5.91 14.16
CA ARG A 196 -4.55 -5.27 13.65
C ARG A 196 -3.33 -6.19 13.72
N GLN A 197 -3.07 -6.84 14.86
CA GLN A 197 -1.95 -7.77 15.01
C GLN A 197 -2.01 -8.93 13.99
N LYS A 198 -3.19 -9.53 13.82
CA LYS A 198 -3.39 -10.61 12.83
C LYS A 198 -3.20 -10.11 11.40
N ALA A 199 -3.75 -8.94 11.06
CA ALA A 199 -3.57 -8.31 9.76
C ALA A 199 -2.08 -8.04 9.49
N THR A 200 -1.34 -7.51 10.47
CA THR A 200 0.11 -7.27 10.31
C THR A 200 0.89 -8.57 10.07
N ASP A 201 0.56 -9.66 10.76
CA ASP A 201 1.19 -10.97 10.52
C ASP A 201 0.86 -11.53 9.13
N MET A 202 -0.37 -11.35 8.64
CA MET A 202 -0.75 -11.69 7.26
C MET A 202 0.01 -10.87 6.22
N ARG A 203 0.21 -9.56 6.46
CA ARG A 203 1.01 -8.69 5.58
C ARG A 203 2.47 -9.15 5.52
N VAL A 204 3.06 -9.52 6.64
CA VAL A 204 4.44 -10.05 6.70
C VAL A 204 4.57 -11.39 5.99
N GLN A 205 3.55 -12.26 6.09
CA GLN A 205 3.49 -13.51 5.31
C GLN A 205 3.38 -13.26 3.81
N ALA A 206 2.56 -12.29 3.39
CA ALA A 206 2.42 -11.90 1.99
C ALA A 206 3.73 -11.33 1.40
N LEU A 207 4.57 -10.68 2.22
CA LEU A 207 5.91 -10.24 1.84
C LEU A 207 6.93 -11.39 1.71
N GLY A 208 6.61 -12.59 2.21
CA GLY A 208 7.44 -13.79 2.02
C GLY A 208 7.85 -14.52 3.30
N SER A 209 7.32 -14.14 4.48
CA SER A 209 7.59 -14.93 5.69
C SER A 209 6.94 -16.33 5.59
N LYS A 210 7.72 -17.37 5.91
CA LYS A 210 7.26 -18.77 5.82
C LYS A 210 6.45 -19.21 7.04
N VAL A 211 6.55 -18.46 8.13
CA VAL A 211 5.99 -18.79 9.44
C VAL A 211 5.22 -17.60 9.98
N SER A 212 4.04 -17.90 10.56
CA SER A 212 3.19 -16.95 11.26
C SER A 212 3.66 -16.78 12.70
N ILE A 213 3.68 -15.54 13.18
CA ILE A 213 4.03 -15.23 14.58
C ILE A 213 2.94 -15.74 15.55
N HIS A 214 1.68 -15.79 15.10
CA HIS A 214 0.55 -16.20 15.94
C HIS A 214 0.35 -17.72 16.00
N LYS A 215 1.10 -18.49 15.20
CA LYS A 215 0.96 -19.95 15.18
C LYS A 215 1.70 -20.55 16.38
N GLN A 216 0.97 -21.29 17.22
CA GLN A 216 1.58 -22.05 18.30
C GLN A 216 2.42 -23.22 17.75
N GLU A 217 3.73 -23.18 17.98
CA GLU A 217 4.67 -24.20 17.48
C GLU A 217 4.62 -25.49 18.31
N LYS A 218 4.74 -25.37 19.64
CA LYS A 218 4.80 -26.52 20.55
C LYS A 218 3.39 -26.90 21.01
N MET A 219 2.89 -28.03 20.50
CA MET A 219 1.65 -28.67 20.95
C MET A 219 1.84 -30.19 21.07
N PRO A 220 1.25 -30.85 22.09
CA PRO A 220 1.21 -32.30 22.15
C PRO A 220 0.57 -32.89 20.89
N MET A 221 1.14 -34.00 20.39
CA MET A 221 0.77 -34.57 19.08
C MET A 221 -0.73 -34.88 18.98
N ASN A 222 -1.33 -35.43 20.04
CA ASN A 222 -2.73 -35.84 20.06
C ASN A 222 -3.67 -34.64 19.94
N ILE A 223 -3.38 -33.55 20.65
CA ILE A 223 -4.16 -32.30 20.59
C ILE A 223 -4.04 -31.69 19.20
N ARG A 224 -2.82 -31.62 18.66
CA ARG A 224 -2.58 -31.07 17.32
C ARG A 224 -3.36 -31.85 16.25
N LYS A 225 -3.31 -33.18 16.29
CA LYS A 225 -4.08 -34.05 15.38
C LYS A 225 -5.59 -33.84 15.56
N GLY A 226 -6.07 -33.75 16.80
CA GLY A 226 -7.48 -33.52 17.11
C GLY A 226 -8.01 -32.19 16.56
N ILE A 227 -7.25 -31.10 16.70
CA ILE A 227 -7.63 -29.78 16.18
C ILE A 227 -7.73 -29.81 14.65
N VAL A 228 -6.73 -30.39 13.98
CA VAL A 228 -6.72 -30.51 12.51
C VAL A 228 -7.89 -31.37 12.03
N ALA A 229 -8.10 -32.54 12.64
CA ALA A 229 -9.21 -33.42 12.28
C ALA A 229 -10.58 -32.75 12.53
N ALA A 230 -10.73 -31.99 13.62
CA ALA A 230 -11.95 -31.27 13.91
C ALA A 230 -12.19 -30.10 12.94
N ALA A 231 -11.14 -29.43 12.47
CA ALA A 231 -11.25 -28.40 11.43
C ALA A 231 -11.68 -29.04 10.09
N GLU A 232 -11.01 -30.11 9.67
CA GLU A 232 -11.35 -30.87 8.47
C GLU A 232 -12.79 -31.43 8.52
N ALA A 233 -13.23 -31.95 9.67
CA ALA A 233 -14.60 -32.44 9.84
C ALA A 233 -15.65 -31.33 9.74
N ARG A 234 -15.37 -30.13 10.29
CA ARG A 234 -16.27 -28.96 10.17
C ARG A 234 -16.37 -28.48 8.72
N GLU A 235 -15.23 -28.40 8.02
CA GLU A 235 -15.19 -28.01 6.61
C GLU A 235 -15.90 -29.05 5.73
N ALA A 236 -15.65 -30.34 5.94
CA ALA A 236 -16.32 -31.42 5.23
C ALA A 236 -17.84 -31.40 5.44
N LYS A 237 -18.30 -31.14 6.68
CA LYS A 237 -19.72 -30.96 6.99
C LYS A 237 -20.29 -29.74 6.25
N ARG A 238 -19.63 -28.57 6.31
CA ARG A 238 -20.05 -27.36 5.58
C ARG A 238 -20.15 -27.60 4.06
N ARG A 239 -19.19 -28.32 3.47
CA ARG A 239 -19.20 -28.65 2.04
C ARG A 239 -20.29 -29.65 1.68
N ARG A 240 -20.53 -30.65 2.52
CA ARG A 240 -21.61 -31.61 2.33
C ARG A 240 -22.97 -30.91 2.39
N GLU A 241 -23.21 -30.11 3.43
CA GLU A 241 -24.45 -29.34 3.58
C GLU A 241 -24.64 -28.35 2.42
N ALA A 242 -23.59 -27.65 1.99
CA ALA A 242 -23.65 -26.76 0.84
C ALA A 242 -23.98 -27.52 -0.46
N LYS A 243 -23.39 -28.70 -0.66
CA LYS A 243 -23.70 -29.56 -1.82
C LYS A 243 -25.14 -30.07 -1.80
N GLU A 244 -25.63 -30.47 -0.63
CA GLU A 244 -27.01 -30.93 -0.43
C GLU A 244 -28.01 -29.78 -0.64
N ASN A 245 -27.66 -28.55 -0.24
CA ASN A 245 -28.50 -27.36 -0.38
C ASN A 245 -28.29 -26.59 -1.70
N GLY A 246 -27.38 -27.03 -2.58
CA GLY A 246 -27.06 -26.34 -3.84
C GLY A 246 -26.30 -25.01 -3.71
N ILE A 247 -25.66 -24.74 -2.56
CA ILE A 247 -24.84 -23.55 -2.33
C ILE A 247 -23.42 -23.77 -2.90
N ILE A 248 -22.96 -22.86 -3.76
CA ILE A 248 -21.61 -22.92 -4.33
C ILE A 248 -20.60 -22.34 -3.33
N LEU A 249 -19.60 -23.13 -2.95
CA LEU A 249 -18.48 -22.70 -2.12
C LEU A 249 -17.21 -22.54 -2.95
N GLU A 250 -16.24 -21.82 -2.39
CA GLU A 250 -14.90 -21.71 -2.94
C GLU A 250 -14.27 -23.10 -3.16
N ARG A 251 -13.59 -23.23 -4.31
CA ARG A 251 -12.87 -24.44 -4.67
C ARG A 251 -11.61 -24.53 -3.82
N GLU A 252 -11.45 -25.64 -3.11
CA GLU A 252 -10.20 -25.92 -2.41
C GLU A 252 -9.05 -25.93 -3.42
N THR A 253 -8.06 -25.06 -3.20
CA THR A 253 -6.78 -25.18 -3.86
C THR A 253 -6.09 -26.37 -3.21
N SER A 254 -6.09 -27.51 -3.92
CA SER A 254 -5.51 -28.74 -3.39
C SER A 254 -4.06 -28.46 -2.98
N LYS A 255 -3.79 -28.41 -1.68
CA LYS A 255 -2.43 -28.47 -1.16
C LYS A 255 -1.91 -29.82 -1.63
N LYS A 256 -1.12 -29.83 -2.70
CA LYS A 256 -0.54 -31.05 -3.26
C LYS A 256 0.18 -31.74 -2.11
N LYS A 257 -0.46 -32.74 -1.49
CA LYS A 257 0.19 -33.60 -0.51
C LYS A 257 1.38 -34.16 -1.25
N GLY A 258 2.59 -33.83 -0.81
CA GLY A 258 3.87 -34.19 -1.43
C GLY A 258 4.14 -35.70 -1.53
N LEU A 259 3.10 -36.54 -1.42
CA LEU A 259 3.12 -37.96 -1.72
C LEU A 259 3.04 -38.23 -3.22
N GLN A 260 2.47 -37.34 -4.02
CA GLN A 260 2.29 -37.62 -5.45
C GLN A 260 3.59 -37.49 -6.26
N ASP A 261 4.61 -36.85 -5.68
CA ASP A 261 5.95 -36.70 -6.27
C ASP A 261 6.95 -37.71 -5.70
N ARG A 262 6.50 -38.64 -4.85
CA ARG A 262 7.20 -39.92 -4.71
C ARG A 262 7.02 -40.60 -6.05
N ARG A 263 8.01 -40.41 -6.93
CA ARG A 263 8.23 -41.19 -8.15
C ARG A 263 7.83 -42.61 -7.80
N ARG A 264 6.66 -43.04 -8.29
CA ARG A 264 6.12 -44.38 -7.98
C ARG A 264 7.27 -45.33 -8.27
N ASP A 265 7.73 -46.03 -7.24
CA ASP A 265 8.84 -46.97 -7.38
C ASP A 265 8.55 -47.82 -8.62
N MET A 266 9.44 -47.73 -9.60
CA MET A 266 9.25 -48.45 -10.85
C MET A 266 9.16 -49.92 -10.47
N ALA A 267 8.07 -50.59 -10.88
CA ALA A 267 7.86 -51.99 -10.55
C ALA A 267 9.11 -52.80 -10.93
N VAL A 268 9.67 -53.52 -9.96
CA VAL A 268 10.94 -54.26 -10.08
C VAL A 268 10.84 -55.33 -11.18
N ASP A 269 9.63 -55.85 -11.42
CA ASP A 269 9.34 -56.88 -12.42
C ASP A 269 9.17 -56.35 -13.87
N ARG A 270 9.50 -55.08 -14.15
CA ARG A 270 9.40 -54.58 -15.53
C ARG A 270 10.53 -55.17 -16.37
N PRO A 271 10.22 -55.76 -17.54
CA PRO A 271 11.25 -56.28 -18.44
C PRO A 271 12.17 -55.13 -18.89
N GLY A 272 13.47 -55.43 -19.00
CA GLY A 272 14.50 -54.45 -19.40
C GLY A 272 14.45 -54.06 -20.90
N VAL A 273 13.59 -54.71 -21.69
CA VAL A 273 13.43 -54.45 -23.13
C VAL A 273 12.02 -53.94 -23.42
N GLY A 274 11.90 -52.98 -24.34
CA GLY A 274 10.62 -52.46 -24.80
C GLY A 274 9.78 -51.75 -23.74
N ARG A 275 8.50 -51.52 -24.07
CA ARG A 275 7.52 -50.88 -23.20
C ARG A 275 6.35 -51.84 -22.93
N LEU A 276 6.26 -52.31 -21.69
CA LEU A 276 5.11 -53.09 -21.22
C LEU A 276 3.89 -52.18 -21.01
N ARG A 277 2.77 -52.48 -21.68
CA ARG A 277 1.46 -51.85 -21.51
C ARG A 277 0.44 -52.95 -21.16
N GLY A 278 0.06 -53.05 -19.89
CA GLY A 278 -0.78 -54.17 -19.43
C GLY A 278 -0.03 -55.50 -19.62
N ALA A 279 -0.58 -56.38 -20.46
CA ALA A 279 0.04 -57.65 -20.85
C ALA A 279 0.78 -57.61 -22.21
N GLU A 280 0.73 -56.47 -22.92
CA GLU A 280 1.37 -56.31 -24.24
C GLU A 280 2.80 -55.79 -24.07
N LEU A 281 3.78 -56.53 -24.58
CA LEU A 281 5.18 -56.09 -24.65
C LEU A 281 5.47 -55.49 -26.04
N ARG A 282 5.62 -54.17 -26.11
CA ARG A 282 5.99 -53.47 -27.34
C ARG A 282 7.50 -53.36 -27.47
N LEU A 283 8.06 -54.08 -28.44
CA LEU A 283 9.47 -54.01 -28.80
C LEU A 283 9.66 -53.09 -30.00
N SER A 284 10.73 -52.28 -29.99
CA SER A 284 11.12 -51.52 -31.18
C SER A 284 12.02 -52.36 -32.09
N ASP A 285 12.08 -52.04 -33.38
CA ASP A 285 13.01 -52.71 -34.31
C ASP A 285 14.46 -52.65 -33.84
N LYS A 286 14.84 -51.62 -33.07
CA LYS A 286 16.17 -51.50 -32.45
C LYS A 286 16.37 -52.52 -31.33
N ASP A 287 15.35 -52.77 -30.51
CA ASP A 287 15.40 -53.79 -29.46
C ASP A 287 15.50 -55.18 -30.07
N ILE A 288 14.72 -55.44 -31.14
CA ILE A 288 14.76 -56.69 -31.89
C ILE A 288 16.15 -56.91 -32.48
N LYS A 289 16.68 -55.94 -33.24
CA LYS A 289 18.04 -56.01 -33.83
C LYS A 289 19.14 -56.12 -32.77
N GLY A 290 18.97 -55.47 -31.62
CA GLY A 290 19.89 -55.54 -30.50
C GLY A 290 19.94 -56.91 -29.83
N ILE A 291 18.82 -57.63 -29.80
CA ILE A 291 18.71 -59.01 -29.28
C ILE A 291 19.20 -60.02 -30.32
N GLU A 292 18.81 -59.85 -31.58
CA GLU A 292 19.19 -60.76 -32.67
C GLU A 292 20.71 -60.75 -32.90
N GLY A 293 21.35 -59.60 -32.66
CA GLY A 293 22.77 -59.38 -32.90
C GLY A 293 23.09 -59.48 -34.39
N THR A 294 24.09 -58.72 -34.86
CA THR A 294 24.69 -59.03 -36.16
C THR A 294 25.40 -60.38 -36.02
N ARG A 295 24.71 -61.46 -36.37
CA ARG A 295 25.37 -62.71 -36.72
C ARG A 295 26.11 -62.44 -38.03
N ASP A 296 27.43 -62.30 -37.95
CA ASP A 296 28.23 -62.43 -39.17
C ASP A 296 27.89 -63.77 -39.82
N THR A 297 27.99 -63.84 -41.14
CA THR A 297 27.68 -65.02 -41.98
C THR A 297 28.40 -66.31 -41.56
N PHE A 298 29.32 -66.23 -40.60
CA PHE A 298 30.05 -67.34 -39.98
C PHE A 298 29.63 -67.67 -38.53
N GLY A 299 28.50 -67.15 -38.05
CA GLY A 299 27.90 -67.54 -36.76
C GLY A 299 28.68 -67.15 -35.51
N ARG A 300 29.72 -66.30 -35.62
CA ARG A 300 30.44 -65.79 -34.45
C ARG A 300 29.68 -64.61 -33.86
N ARG A 301 29.40 -64.67 -32.54
CA ARG A 301 28.91 -63.50 -31.80
C ARG A 301 30.02 -62.46 -31.79
N GLY A 302 29.81 -61.32 -32.43
CA GLY A 302 30.67 -60.16 -32.24
C GLY A 302 30.71 -59.80 -30.76
N ARG A 303 31.90 -59.87 -30.15
CA ARG A 303 32.10 -59.40 -28.78
C ARG A 303 31.79 -57.91 -28.72
N ARG A 304 30.94 -57.54 -27.77
CA ARG A 304 31.05 -56.26 -27.08
C ARG A 304 31.82 -56.51 -25.80
#